data_AF-A0A6J1IR58-F1
#
_entry.id   AF-A0A6J1IR58-F1
#
_cell.length_a   1.000
_cell.length_b   1.000
_cell.length_c   1.000
_cell.angle_alpha   90.00
_cell.angle_beta   90.00
_cell.angle_gamma   90.00
#
_symmetry.space_group_name_H-M   'P 1'
#
loop_
_entity.id
_entity.type
_entity.pdbx_description
1 polymer ?
#
loop_
_entity_poly.entity_id
_entity_poly.type
_entity_poly.pdbx_seq_one_letter_code
_entity_poly.pdbx_strand_id
1 'polypeptide(L)'
;MSEQVNKAIDSLRFLGDVGQTDLNFLEHILPHCTVDQLMHIENCSKGRDLTPITNKLWKTFYERKFGKDDVNCVVDRMKHKESFRWKQMYELKIKELEDKAVEVEKRYIRNCQNEKARKQSRQVKICEISPSSKVLKKPKVHTKVCQVSSANNNKRSYLGGTSKILKKARKETLQSIETKNLIAFRRNAIQK
;
A
#
# COMPACT_ATOMS: atom_id res chain seq x y z
N MET A 1 -35.16 -7.53 28.90
CA MET A 1 -34.57 -6.25 29.36
C MET A 1 -33.86 -5.47 28.25
N SER A 2 -33.48 -6.10 27.13
CA SER A 2 -32.72 -5.43 26.04
C SER A 2 -33.55 -4.52 25.13
N GLU A 3 -34.85 -4.75 24.97
CA GLU A 3 -35.69 -3.95 24.05
C GLU A 3 -35.91 -2.50 24.50
N GLN A 4 -36.12 -2.27 25.79
CA GLN A 4 -36.32 -0.92 26.32
C GLN A 4 -35.03 -0.09 26.25
N VAL A 5 -33.88 -0.72 26.49
CA VAL A 5 -32.56 -0.09 26.37
C VAL A 5 -32.26 0.26 24.91
N ASN A 6 -32.51 -0.67 23.98
CA ASN A 6 -32.31 -0.41 22.55
C ASN A 6 -33.26 0.69 22.04
N LYS A 7 -34.52 0.70 22.49
CA LYS A 7 -35.50 1.73 22.11
C LYS A 7 -35.11 3.11 22.65
N ALA A 8 -34.59 3.19 23.87
CA ALA A 8 -34.03 4.42 24.42
C ALA A 8 -32.76 4.88 23.68
N ILE A 9 -31.89 3.94 23.26
CA ILE A 9 -30.70 4.21 22.42
C ILE A 9 -31.08 4.67 21.02
N ASP A 10 -32.16 4.14 20.45
CA ASP A 10 -32.66 4.59 19.16
C ASP A 10 -33.34 5.96 19.27
N SER A 11 -34.01 6.27 20.39
CA SER A 11 -34.46 7.63 20.69
C SER A 11 -33.30 8.63 20.84
N LEU A 12 -32.13 8.19 21.32
CA LEU A 12 -30.90 9.00 21.37
C LEU A 12 -30.39 9.39 19.98
N ARG A 13 -30.72 8.66 18.90
CA ARG A 13 -30.42 9.08 17.52
C ARG A 13 -31.20 10.33 17.09
N PHE A 14 -32.31 10.62 17.76
CA PHE A 14 -33.17 11.78 17.48
C PHE A 14 -33.02 12.90 18.51
N LEU A 15 -32.13 12.75 19.49
CA LEU A 15 -31.83 13.82 20.44
C LEU A 15 -31.05 14.93 19.72
N GLY A 16 -31.77 16.01 19.43
CA GLY A 16 -31.24 17.22 18.83
C GLY A 16 -30.75 18.19 19.89
N ASP A 17 -31.38 19.36 19.99
CA ASP A 17 -31.06 20.36 21.00
C ASP A 17 -31.54 19.92 22.39
N VAL A 18 -30.61 19.78 23.33
CA VAL A 18 -30.88 19.45 24.75
C VAL A 18 -30.53 20.61 25.69
N GLY A 19 -30.32 21.81 25.15
CA GLY A 19 -29.92 22.98 25.94
C GLY A 19 -30.90 23.33 27.05
N GLN A 20 -32.20 23.07 26.86
CA GLN A 20 -33.25 23.37 27.84
C GLN A 20 -33.46 22.27 28.90
N THR A 21 -32.84 21.10 28.74
CA THR A 21 -33.03 19.94 29.61
C THR A 21 -32.20 20.06 30.89
N ASP A 22 -32.65 19.44 32.00
CA ASP A 22 -31.89 19.44 33.25
C ASP A 22 -30.54 18.72 33.11
N LEU A 23 -29.50 19.27 33.76
CA LEU A 23 -28.13 18.73 33.72
C LEU A 23 -28.03 17.38 34.42
N ASN A 24 -28.76 17.17 35.52
CA ASN A 24 -28.73 15.90 36.25
C ASN A 24 -29.32 14.77 35.41
N PHE A 25 -30.40 15.04 34.69
CA PHE A 25 -30.99 14.09 33.75
C PHE A 25 -30.03 13.75 32.62
N LEU A 26 -29.34 14.76 32.10
CA LEU A 26 -28.38 14.62 31.03
C LEU A 26 -27.13 13.80 31.46
N GLU A 27 -26.71 13.91 32.72
CA GLU A 27 -25.62 13.10 33.29
C GLU A 27 -25.94 11.59 33.30
N HIS A 28 -27.22 11.22 33.44
CA HIS A 28 -27.64 9.81 33.41
C HIS A 28 -27.80 9.26 32.00
N ILE A 29 -28.18 10.09 31.02
CA ILE A 29 -28.53 9.63 29.67
C ILE A 29 -27.34 9.68 28.71
N LEU A 30 -26.53 10.74 28.76
CA LEU A 30 -25.40 10.90 27.85
C LEU A 30 -24.33 9.79 27.91
N PRO A 31 -24.06 9.11 29.05
CA PRO A 31 -23.15 7.96 29.09
C PRO A 31 -23.56 6.81 28.16
N HIS A 32 -24.86 6.70 27.82
CA HIS A 32 -25.38 5.68 26.93
C HIS A 32 -25.35 6.08 25.45
N CYS A 33 -24.98 7.33 25.14
CA CYS A 33 -24.80 7.79 23.77
C CYS A 33 -23.57 7.16 23.11
N THR A 34 -23.61 7.05 21.79
CA THR A 34 -22.40 6.87 20.98
C THR A 34 -21.63 8.20 20.86
N VAL A 35 -20.38 8.11 20.44
CA VAL A 35 -19.53 9.31 20.25
C VAL A 35 -20.14 10.26 19.23
N ASP A 36 -20.66 9.72 18.11
CA ASP A 36 -21.23 10.54 17.04
C ASP A 36 -22.52 11.24 17.50
N GLN A 37 -23.32 10.57 18.33
CA GLN A 37 -24.50 11.17 18.97
C GLN A 37 -24.09 12.29 19.94
N LEU A 38 -23.09 12.06 20.79
CA LEU A 38 -22.61 13.08 21.71
C LEU A 38 -22.08 14.31 20.96
N MET A 39 -21.36 14.09 19.86
CA MET A 39 -20.86 15.15 18.98
C MET A 39 -22.00 15.92 18.33
N HIS A 40 -23.04 15.23 17.86
CA HIS A 40 -24.23 15.85 17.28
C HIS A 40 -24.97 16.74 18.29
N ILE A 41 -25.23 16.21 19.49
CA ILE A 41 -25.92 16.92 20.58
C ILE A 41 -25.16 18.20 20.95
N GLU A 42 -23.84 18.14 21.07
CA GLU A 42 -23.01 19.30 21.42
C GLU A 42 -22.97 20.36 20.30
N ASN A 43 -23.11 19.95 19.04
CA ASN A 43 -23.17 20.88 17.91
C ASN A 43 -24.58 21.48 17.71
N CYS A 44 -25.63 20.75 18.08
CA CYS A 44 -27.03 21.18 17.98
C CYS A 44 -27.48 22.04 19.15
N SER A 45 -26.94 21.83 20.35
CA SER A 45 -27.32 22.56 21.56
C SER A 45 -26.67 23.95 21.58
N LYS A 46 -27.36 24.93 21.00
CA LYS A 46 -26.89 26.32 20.94
C LYS A 46 -27.38 27.11 22.15
N GLY A 47 -26.47 27.70 22.92
CA GLY A 47 -26.80 28.64 23.99
C GLY A 47 -26.64 28.13 25.42
N ARG A 48 -26.22 26.88 25.63
CA ARG A 48 -25.84 26.37 26.96
C ARG A 48 -24.55 25.56 26.90
N ASP A 49 -23.66 25.84 27.85
CA ASP A 49 -22.39 25.10 27.96
C ASP A 49 -22.63 23.73 28.61
N LEU A 50 -22.66 22.68 27.78
CA LEU A 50 -22.70 21.28 28.24
C LEU A 50 -21.33 20.74 28.68
N THR A 51 -20.29 21.58 28.58
CA THR A 51 -18.88 21.22 28.84
C THR A 51 -18.65 20.48 30.16
N PRO A 52 -19.28 20.82 31.30
CA PRO A 52 -19.04 20.13 32.57
C PRO A 52 -19.34 18.62 32.52
N ILE A 53 -20.42 18.24 31.82
CA ILE A 53 -20.85 16.84 31.68
C ILE A 53 -20.10 16.19 30.52
N THR A 54 -20.08 16.86 29.36
CA THR A 54 -19.51 16.27 28.14
C THR A 54 -18.01 16.06 28.25
N ASN A 55 -17.26 16.92 28.93
CA ASN A 55 -15.80 16.80 29.02
C ASN A 55 -15.36 15.51 29.74
N LYS A 56 -16.10 15.10 30.79
CA LYS A 56 -15.88 13.81 31.48
C LYS A 56 -16.17 12.64 30.55
N LEU A 57 -17.27 12.72 29.78
CA LEU A 57 -17.65 11.69 28.81
C LEU A 57 -16.62 11.57 27.69
N TRP A 58 -16.17 12.70 27.12
CA TRP A 58 -15.14 12.74 26.09
C TRP A 58 -13.84 12.05 26.54
N LYS A 59 -13.44 12.21 27.82
CA LYS A 59 -12.32 11.46 28.38
C LYS A 59 -12.56 9.95 28.35
N THR A 60 -13.73 9.50 28.78
CA THR A 60 -14.06 8.05 28.79
C THR A 60 -14.16 7.46 27.37
N PHE A 61 -14.67 8.22 26.40
CA PHE A 61 -14.70 7.80 25.01
C PHE A 61 -13.30 7.72 24.39
N TYR A 62 -12.45 8.70 24.70
CA TYR A 62 -11.05 8.69 24.28
C TYR A 62 -10.32 7.47 24.83
N GLU A 63 -10.47 7.18 26.14
CA GLU A 63 -9.90 5.99 26.77
C GLU A 63 -10.41 4.70 26.14
N ARG A 64 -11.71 4.60 25.86
CA ARG A 64 -12.31 3.42 25.24
C ARG A 64 -11.80 3.17 23.82
N LYS A 65 -11.52 4.24 23.05
CA LYS A 65 -11.08 4.16 21.65
C LYS A 65 -9.57 3.96 21.51
N PHE A 66 -8.77 4.67 22.30
CA PHE A 66 -7.31 4.74 22.14
C PHE A 66 -6.53 4.07 23.28
N GLY A 67 -7.20 3.76 24.39
CA GLY A 67 -6.59 3.14 25.56
C GLY A 67 -6.09 4.14 26.61
N LYS A 68 -5.71 3.59 27.76
CA LYS A 68 -5.28 4.35 28.94
C LYS A 68 -3.93 5.04 28.76
N ASP A 69 -3.01 4.40 28.04
CA ASP A 69 -1.65 4.94 27.84
C ASP A 69 -1.70 6.25 27.04
N ASP A 70 -2.53 6.28 26.00
CA ASP A 70 -2.75 7.47 25.19
C ASP A 70 -3.42 8.60 25.98
N VAL A 71 -4.37 8.29 26.87
CA VAL A 71 -4.97 9.27 27.80
C VAL A 71 -3.91 9.86 28.71
N ASN A 72 -3.05 9.03 29.30
CA ASN A 72 -2.00 9.49 30.21
C ASN A 72 -1.01 10.41 29.48
N CYS A 73 -0.60 10.05 28.27
CA CYS A 73 0.22 10.89 27.40
C CYS A 73 -0.42 12.27 27.15
N VAL A 74 -1.72 12.32 26.87
CA VAL A 74 -2.43 13.59 26.67
C VAL A 74 -2.51 14.40 27.96
N VAL A 75 -2.83 13.77 29.09
CA VAL A 75 -2.87 14.43 30.40
C VAL A 75 -1.51 15.03 30.74
N ASP A 76 -0.43 14.26 30.60
CA ASP A 76 0.94 14.71 30.88
C ASP A 76 1.34 15.89 30.01
N ARG A 77 1.01 15.87 28.72
CA ARG A 77 1.26 16.99 27.79
C ARG A 77 0.45 18.24 28.10
N MET A 78 -0.74 18.08 28.69
CA MET A 78 -1.70 19.17 28.92
C MET A 78 -1.68 19.70 30.35
N LYS A 79 -0.86 19.13 31.25
CA LYS A 79 -0.68 19.60 32.65
C LYS A 79 -0.44 21.11 32.79
N HIS A 80 0.20 21.73 31.81
CA HIS A 80 0.56 23.16 31.83
C HIS A 80 -0.36 24.06 30.98
N LYS A 81 -1.48 23.53 30.45
CA LYS A 81 -2.41 24.30 29.59
C LYS A 81 -3.75 24.49 30.28
N GLU A 82 -4.14 25.75 30.45
CA GLU A 82 -5.31 26.15 31.24
C GLU A 82 -6.67 25.91 30.53
N SER A 83 -6.71 25.73 29.21
CA SER A 83 -7.95 25.62 28.42
C SER A 83 -8.15 24.25 27.74
N PHE A 84 -7.85 23.17 28.46
CA PHE A 84 -7.93 21.81 27.94
C PHE A 84 -9.36 21.27 27.78
N ARG A 85 -9.72 20.84 26.56
CA ARG A 85 -10.99 20.12 26.28
C ARG A 85 -10.72 18.76 25.64
N TRP A 86 -11.32 17.70 26.18
CA TRP A 86 -11.17 16.34 25.66
C TRP A 86 -11.78 16.15 24.27
N LYS A 87 -12.86 16.87 23.94
CA LYS A 87 -13.45 16.88 22.59
C LYS A 87 -12.43 17.25 21.52
N GLN A 88 -11.68 18.33 21.74
CA GLN A 88 -10.68 18.80 20.79
C GLN A 88 -9.56 17.77 20.57
N MET A 89 -9.14 17.08 21.64
CA MET A 89 -8.13 16.02 21.53
C MET A 89 -8.63 14.83 20.75
N TYR A 90 -9.90 14.47 20.93
CA TYR A 90 -10.52 13.40 20.18
C TYR A 90 -10.57 13.73 18.69
N GLU A 91 -11.05 14.93 18.33
CA GLU A 91 -11.11 15.39 16.94
C GLU A 91 -9.71 15.46 16.29
N LEU A 92 -8.72 16.01 17.00
CA LEU A 92 -7.34 16.09 16.51
C LEU A 92 -6.72 14.72 16.28
N LYS A 93 -6.93 13.78 17.20
CA LYS A 93 -6.42 12.41 17.10
C LYS A 93 -7.07 11.66 15.93
N ILE A 94 -8.38 11.84 15.70
CA ILE A 94 -9.06 11.27 14.53
C ILE A 94 -8.48 11.82 13.24
N LYS A 95 -8.33 13.14 13.12
CA LYS A 95 -7.73 13.76 11.92
C LYS A 95 -6.33 13.23 11.65
N GLU A 96 -5.51 13.08 12.69
CA GLU A 96 -4.17 12.50 12.56
C GLU A 96 -4.20 11.06 12.03
N LEU A 97 -5.18 10.25 12.44
CA LEU A 97 -5.34 8.89 11.93
C LEU A 97 -5.84 8.86 10.48
N GLU A 98 -6.77 9.74 10.12
CA GLU A 98 -7.26 9.90 8.75
C GLU A 98 -6.12 10.32 7.81
N ASP A 99 -5.32 11.30 8.20
CA ASP A 99 -4.16 11.76 7.43
C ASP A 99 -3.14 10.64 7.22
N LYS A 100 -2.86 9.85 8.26
CA LYS A 100 -1.98 8.66 8.16
C LYS A 100 -2.57 7.61 7.23
N ALA A 101 -3.87 7.36 7.29
CA ALA A 101 -4.54 6.41 6.40
C ALA A 101 -4.44 6.84 4.93
N VAL A 102 -4.69 8.12 4.65
CA VAL A 102 -4.55 8.72 3.31
C VAL A 102 -3.11 8.61 2.80
N GLU A 103 -2.10 8.85 3.64
CA GLU A 103 -0.70 8.73 3.22
C GLU A 103 -0.32 7.28 2.91
N VAL A 104 -0.80 6.32 3.70
CA VAL A 104 -0.61 4.88 3.44
C VAL A 104 -1.25 4.48 2.12
N GLU A 105 -2.47 4.96 1.84
CA GLU A 105 -3.17 4.72 0.58
C GLU A 105 -2.40 5.29 -0.62
N LYS A 106 -1.95 6.54 -0.53
CA LYS A 106 -1.12 7.18 -1.57
C LYS A 106 0.16 6.39 -1.84
N ARG A 107 0.85 5.95 -0.79
CA ARG A 107 2.05 5.11 -0.90
C ARG A 107 1.73 3.78 -1.60
N TYR A 108 0.62 3.15 -1.26
CA TYR A 108 0.19 1.89 -1.88
C TYR A 108 -0.10 2.06 -3.38
N ILE A 109 -0.85 3.08 -3.77
CA ILE A 109 -1.15 3.38 -5.18
C ILE A 109 0.14 3.62 -5.97
N ARG A 110 1.06 4.42 -5.41
CA ARG A 110 2.37 4.69 -6.02
C ARG A 110 3.17 3.41 -6.24
N ASN A 111 3.23 2.53 -5.25
CA ASN A 111 3.93 1.25 -5.37
C ASN A 111 3.32 0.35 -6.45
N CYS A 112 1.99 0.29 -6.53
CA CYS A 112 1.28 -0.47 -7.56
C CYS A 112 1.59 0.06 -8.98
N GLN A 113 1.58 1.39 -9.16
CA GLN A 113 1.95 2.03 -10.42
C GLN A 113 3.40 1.73 -10.81
N ASN A 114 4.33 1.84 -9.85
CA ASN A 114 5.74 1.53 -10.07
C ASN A 114 5.95 0.07 -10.48
N GLU A 115 5.25 -0.88 -9.86
CA GLU A 115 5.31 -2.30 -10.24
C GLU A 115 4.71 -2.56 -11.62
N LYS A 116 3.61 -1.89 -11.98
CA LYS A 116 3.05 -1.96 -13.34
C LYS A 116 4.06 -1.45 -14.38
N ALA A 117 4.69 -0.30 -14.13
CA ALA A 117 5.72 0.27 -15.00
C ALA A 117 6.94 -0.66 -15.12
N ARG A 118 7.38 -1.25 -14.01
CA ARG A 118 8.48 -2.25 -13.99
C ARG A 118 8.15 -3.45 -14.85
N LYS A 119 6.94 -4.00 -14.75
CA LYS A 119 6.48 -5.13 -15.59
C LYS A 119 6.39 -4.75 -17.06
N GLN A 120 5.84 -3.58 -17.39
CA GLN A 120 5.76 -3.08 -18.77
C GLN A 120 7.14 -2.84 -19.38
N SER A 121 8.11 -2.32 -18.62
CA SER A 121 9.48 -2.11 -19.10
C SER A 121 10.21 -3.41 -19.47
N ARG A 122 9.82 -4.54 -18.85
CA ARG A 122 10.37 -5.87 -19.11
C ARG A 122 9.59 -6.63 -20.18
N GLN A 123 8.47 -6.08 -20.65
CA GLN A 123 7.66 -6.72 -21.68
C GLN A 123 8.39 -6.62 -23.02
N VAL A 124 8.69 -7.77 -23.61
CA VAL A 124 9.27 -7.84 -24.96
C VAL A 124 8.22 -7.32 -25.94
N LYS A 125 8.51 -6.18 -26.58
CA LYS A 125 7.71 -5.69 -27.70
C LYS A 125 8.11 -6.47 -28.94
N ILE A 126 7.14 -7.14 -29.57
CA ILE A 126 7.33 -7.68 -30.92
C ILE A 126 7.42 -6.46 -31.83
N CYS A 127 8.60 -6.20 -32.37
CA CYS A 127 8.75 -5.22 -33.44
C CYS A 127 8.02 -5.78 -34.66
N GLU A 128 6.83 -5.24 -34.95
CA GLU A 128 6.26 -5.38 -36.28
C GLU A 128 7.22 -4.69 -37.24
N ILE A 129 7.96 -5.49 -38.01
CA ILE A 129 8.61 -5.00 -39.22
C ILE A 129 7.46 -4.69 -40.19
N SER A 130 6.83 -3.53 -40.00
CA SER A 130 6.00 -2.96 -41.05
C SER A 130 6.95 -2.73 -42.23
N PRO A 131 6.66 -3.26 -43.42
CA PRO A 131 7.48 -2.98 -44.59
C PRO A 131 7.28 -1.50 -44.90
N SER A 132 8.12 -0.65 -44.30
CA SER A 132 8.16 0.75 -44.66
C SER A 132 8.48 0.80 -46.15
N SER A 133 7.49 1.20 -46.94
CA SER A 133 7.60 1.53 -48.36
C SER A 133 8.39 2.83 -48.53
N LYS A 134 9.60 2.87 -47.96
CA LYS A 134 10.62 3.84 -48.26
C LYS A 134 11.86 3.05 -48.61
N VAL A 135 12.09 2.93 -49.91
CA VAL A 135 13.28 2.39 -50.56
C VAL A 135 14.51 2.95 -49.84
N LEU A 136 15.07 2.16 -48.92
CA LEU A 136 16.40 2.37 -48.39
C LEU A 136 17.35 2.15 -49.56
N LYS A 137 17.80 3.25 -50.17
CA LYS A 137 18.94 3.24 -51.08
C LYS A 137 20.10 2.58 -50.33
N LYS A 138 20.40 1.34 -50.70
CA LYS A 138 21.53 0.59 -50.14
C LYS A 138 22.79 1.45 -50.27
N PRO A 139 23.56 1.71 -49.20
CA PRO A 139 24.90 2.25 -49.38
C PRO A 139 25.68 1.21 -50.20
N LYS A 140 26.30 1.67 -51.30
CA LYS A 140 27.23 0.87 -52.11
C LYS A 140 28.42 0.48 -51.22
N VAL A 141 28.35 -0.67 -50.57
CA VAL A 141 29.52 -1.34 -50.01
C VAL A 141 30.17 -2.06 -51.18
N HIS A 142 31.37 -1.62 -51.55
CA HIS A 142 32.21 -2.28 -52.54
C HIS A 142 32.44 -3.75 -52.12
N THR A 143 31.67 -4.66 -52.70
CA THR A 143 31.95 -6.10 -52.68
C THR A 143 33.19 -6.34 -53.55
N LYS A 144 34.36 -6.45 -52.91
CA LYS A 144 35.48 -7.18 -53.51
C LYS A 144 35.12 -8.66 -53.47
N VAL A 145 34.65 -9.15 -54.61
CA VAL A 145 34.50 -10.56 -54.91
C VAL A 145 35.90 -11.15 -55.02
N CYS A 146 36.26 -12.08 -54.13
CA CYS A 146 37.31 -13.05 -54.41
C CYS A 146 36.64 -14.40 -54.65
N GLN A 147 36.77 -14.84 -55.89
CA GLN A 147 36.31 -16.10 -56.46
C GLN A 147 36.92 -17.28 -55.73
N VAL A 148 36.14 -18.35 -55.52
CA VAL A 148 36.65 -19.72 -55.66
C VAL A 148 35.59 -20.54 -56.37
N SER A 149 36.02 -21.16 -57.45
CA SER A 149 35.28 -22.01 -58.36
C SER A 149 35.17 -23.45 -57.84
N SER A 150 34.17 -24.14 -58.41
CA SER A 150 34.13 -25.58 -58.68
C SER A 150 33.46 -26.54 -57.67
N ALA A 151 32.29 -27.02 -58.11
CA ALA A 151 31.85 -28.41 -58.21
C ALA A 151 31.78 -29.34 -56.97
N ASN A 152 30.54 -29.80 -56.78
CA ASN A 152 30.12 -31.17 -56.45
C ASN A 152 30.21 -31.73 -55.02
N ASN A 153 29.02 -32.25 -54.64
CA ASN A 153 28.72 -33.43 -53.83
C ASN A 153 28.82 -33.34 -52.30
N ASN A 154 27.62 -33.36 -51.69
CA ASN A 154 27.23 -34.08 -50.48
C ASN A 154 28.33 -34.30 -49.43
N LYS A 155 28.50 -33.34 -48.52
CA LYS A 155 28.79 -33.63 -47.10
C LYS A 155 28.05 -32.64 -46.22
N ARG A 156 27.11 -33.17 -45.43
CA ARG A 156 26.50 -32.54 -44.25
C ARG A 156 27.63 -32.18 -43.27
N SER A 157 28.19 -30.99 -43.38
CA SER A 157 29.11 -30.45 -42.39
C SER A 157 28.33 -29.56 -41.43
N TYR A 158 28.37 -29.92 -40.16
CA TYR A 158 28.01 -29.02 -39.07
C TYR A 158 28.86 -27.75 -39.25
N LEU A 159 28.23 -26.66 -39.69
CA LEU A 159 28.90 -25.36 -39.81
C LEU A 159 29.37 -24.93 -38.41
N GLY A 160 30.65 -25.18 -38.17
CA GLY A 160 31.41 -24.68 -37.04
C GLY A 160 31.43 -23.16 -37.09
N GLY A 161 30.80 -22.56 -36.08
CA GLY A 161 30.75 -21.11 -35.94
C GLY A 161 29.74 -20.66 -34.90
N THR A 162 29.70 -21.28 -33.72
CA THR A 162 28.92 -20.70 -32.62
C THR A 162 29.36 -19.24 -32.41
N SER A 163 28.39 -18.34 -32.34
CA SER A 163 28.66 -16.90 -32.15
C SER A 163 29.52 -16.68 -30.90
N LYS A 164 30.31 -15.60 -30.86
CA LYS A 164 31.17 -15.29 -29.69
C LYS A 164 30.38 -15.30 -28.38
N ILE A 165 29.11 -14.87 -28.43
CA ILE A 165 28.17 -14.89 -27.30
C ILE A 165 27.83 -16.33 -26.90
N LEU A 166 27.45 -17.20 -27.84
CA LEU A 166 27.16 -18.61 -27.56
C LEU A 166 28.38 -19.36 -27.02
N LYS A 167 29.58 -19.05 -27.53
CA LYS A 167 30.84 -19.61 -27.02
C LYS A 167 31.09 -19.18 -25.58
N LYS A 168 30.88 -17.90 -25.26
CA LYS A 168 31.05 -17.36 -23.90
C LYS A 168 30.02 -17.96 -22.93
N ALA A 169 28.74 -17.93 -23.29
CA ALA A 169 27.67 -18.49 -22.48
C ALA A 169 27.93 -19.98 -22.17
N ARG A 170 28.31 -20.77 -23.19
CA ARG A 170 28.63 -22.19 -23.00
C ARG A 170 29.82 -22.41 -22.06
N LYS A 171 30.83 -21.53 -22.11
CA LYS A 171 31.99 -21.59 -21.20
C LYS A 171 31.60 -21.24 -19.77
N GLU A 172 30.78 -20.21 -19.57
CA GLU A 172 30.30 -19.78 -18.25
C GLU A 172 29.40 -20.82 -17.60
N THR A 173 28.49 -21.45 -18.36
CA THR A 173 27.63 -22.53 -17.86
C THR A 173 28.44 -23.74 -17.40
N LEU A 174 29.52 -24.10 -18.11
CA LEU A 174 30.40 -25.20 -17.71
C LEU A 174 31.29 -24.87 -16.49
N GLN A 175 31.52 -23.59 -16.22
CA GLN A 175 32.36 -23.13 -15.10
C GLN A 175 31.57 -22.80 -13.84
N SER A 176 30.23 -22.77 -13.92
CA SER A 176 29.36 -22.43 -12.78
C SER A 176 29.47 -23.44 -11.64
N ILE A 177 29.17 -22.98 -10.42
CA ILE A 177 29.17 -23.84 -9.21
C ILE A 177 28.11 -24.94 -9.34
N GLU A 178 26.97 -24.64 -9.95
CA GLU A 178 25.87 -25.59 -10.15
C GLU A 178 26.28 -26.79 -11.02
N THR A 179 26.94 -26.57 -12.16
CA THR A 179 27.43 -27.66 -13.01
C THR A 179 28.54 -28.46 -12.33
N LYS A 180 29.42 -27.81 -11.57
CA LYS A 180 30.44 -28.50 -10.77
C LYS A 180 29.81 -29.39 -9.69
N ASN A 181 28.80 -28.90 -8.99
CA ASN A 181 28.05 -29.68 -7.99
C ASN A 181 27.34 -30.87 -8.64
N LEU A 182 26.66 -30.69 -9.77
CA LEU A 182 26.01 -31.77 -10.50
C LEU A 182 27.00 -32.87 -10.95
N ILE A 183 28.19 -32.48 -11.43
CA ILE A 183 29.24 -33.44 -11.80
C ILE A 183 29.74 -34.19 -10.56
N ALA A 184 29.93 -33.50 -9.43
CA ALA A 184 30.35 -34.12 -8.18
C ALA A 184 29.30 -35.14 -7.67
N PHE A 185 28.02 -34.77 -7.69
CA PHE A 185 26.92 -35.68 -7.35
C PHE A 185 26.91 -36.92 -8.25
N ARG A 186 27.06 -36.75 -9.57
CA ARG A 186 27.12 -37.88 -10.52
C ARG A 186 28.31 -38.80 -10.28
N ARG A 187 29.49 -38.26 -9.93
CA ARG A 187 30.67 -39.07 -9.61
C ARG A 187 30.46 -39.91 -8.35
N ASN A 188 29.90 -39.30 -7.30
CA ASN A 188 29.62 -39.99 -6.04
C ASN A 188 28.52 -41.04 -6.17
N ALA A 189 27.57 -40.85 -7.10
CA ALA A 189 26.51 -41.82 -7.39
C ALA A 189 27.02 -43.06 -8.15
N ILE A 190 28.14 -42.97 -8.86
CA ILE A 190 28.75 -44.08 -9.61
C ILE A 190 29.74 -44.87 -8.72
N GLN A 191 30.19 -44.31 -7.59
CA GLN A 191 31.12 -44.94 -6.65
C GLN A 191 30.42 -45.75 -5.53
N LYS A 192 29.20 -46.24 -5.77
CA LYS A 192 28.49 -47.16 -4.87
C LYS A 192 28.33 -48.54 -5.51
#